data_AF-A0A8T3YT86-F1
#
_entry.id   AF-A0A8T3YT86-F1
#
_cell.length_a   1.000
_cell.length_b   1.000
_cell.length_c   1.000
_cell.angle_alpha   90.00
_cell.angle_beta   90.00
_cell.angle_gamma   90.00
#
_symmetry.space_group_name_H-M   'P 1'
#
loop_
_entity.id
_entity.type
_entity.pdbx_description
1 polymer ?
#
loop_
_entity_poly.entity_id
_entity_poly.type
_entity_poly.pdbx_seq_one_letter_code
_entity_poly.pdbx_strand_id
1 'polypeptide(L)' 'MKAKLTNLRQTFYLQLVQKLQTLSDQLTWSHYTELLEIDEDLERNFYEKECISEKWSVRELIAYIPNKWFY' A
#
# COMPACT_ATOMS: atom_id res chain seq x y z
N MET A 1 -1.11 1.49 -24.56
CA MET A 1 -2.05 1.24 -23.45
C MET A 1 -1.36 1.28 -22.07
N LYS A 2 -0.57 2.33 -21.74
CA LYS A 2 0.06 2.51 -20.41
C LYS A 2 -0.53 3.66 -19.58
N ALA A 3 -1.42 4.48 -20.16
CA ALA A 3 -1.90 5.73 -19.57
C ALA A 3 -3.02 5.56 -18.52
N LYS A 4 -3.72 4.42 -18.50
CA LYS A 4 -4.85 4.21 -17.58
C LYS A 4 -4.40 3.87 -16.15
N LEU A 5 -3.29 3.12 -16.02
CA LEU A 5 -2.69 2.73 -14.75
C LEU A 5 -1.98 3.90 -14.05
N THR A 6 -1.34 4.80 -14.79
CA THR A 6 -0.68 5.99 -14.22
C THR A 6 -1.69 6.94 -13.58
N ASN A 7 -2.85 7.14 -14.21
CA ASN A 7 -3.90 8.00 -13.66
C ASN A 7 -4.53 7.44 -12.38
N LEU A 8 -4.72 6.12 -12.29
CA LEU A 8 -5.23 5.47 -11.08
C LEU A 8 -4.22 5.55 -9.93
N ARG A 9 -2.92 5.31 -10.21
CA ARG A 9 -1.86 5.48 -9.22
C ARG A 9 -1.75 6.91 -8.70
N GLN A 10 -1.89 7.90 -9.59
CA GLN A 10 -1.77 9.31 -9.22
C GLN A 10 -2.99 9.83 -8.44
N THR A 11 -4.20 9.36 -8.75
CA THR A 11 -5.42 9.70 -7.99
C THR A 11 -5.43 9.05 -6.62
N PHE A 12 -5.03 7.78 -6.53
CA PHE A 12 -4.88 7.07 -5.26
C PHE A 12 -3.78 7.73 -4.40
N TYR A 13 -2.67 8.15 -5.01
CA TYR A 13 -1.62 8.93 -4.35
C TYR A 13 -2.16 10.23 -3.73
N LEU A 14 -2.96 11.02 -4.45
CA LEU A 14 -3.52 12.26 -3.92
C LEU A 14 -4.53 12.03 -2.78
N GLN A 15 -5.28 10.93 -2.81
CA GLN A 15 -6.17 10.54 -1.71
C GLN A 15 -5.37 10.04 -0.49
N LEU A 16 -4.31 9.26 -0.72
CA LEU A 16 -3.42 8.79 0.33
C LEU A 16 -2.64 9.93 0.97
N VAL A 17 -2.05 10.84 0.19
CA VAL A 17 -1.29 12.00 0.70
C VAL A 17 -2.18 12.91 1.56
N GLN A 18 -3.46 13.07 1.21
CA GLN A 18 -4.42 13.80 2.04
C GLN A 18 -4.73 13.08 3.36
N LYS A 19 -4.83 11.74 3.38
CA LYS A 19 -4.93 10.97 4.63
C LYS A 19 -3.62 11.04 5.45
N LEU A 20 -2.48 11.03 4.75
CA LEU A 20 -1.11 11.02 5.30
C LEU A 20 -0.68 12.33 5.92
N GLN A 21 -1.34 13.46 5.63
CA GLN A 21 -1.08 14.73 6.34
C GLN A 21 -1.24 14.61 7.87
N THR A 22 -1.85 13.53 8.36
CA THR A 22 -1.93 13.19 9.79
C THR A 22 -1.13 11.95 10.23
N LEU A 23 -0.51 11.20 9.29
CA LEU A 23 0.12 9.89 9.53
C LEU A 23 1.54 9.76 8.93
N SER A 24 2.18 10.88 8.59
CA SER A 24 3.44 10.94 7.81
C SER A 24 4.62 10.14 8.37
N ASP A 25 4.57 9.65 9.61
CA ASP A 25 5.68 8.92 10.25
C ASP A 25 5.53 7.40 10.28
N GLN A 26 4.43 6.82 9.77
CA GLN A 26 4.16 5.38 10.00
C GLN A 26 4.37 4.47 8.79
N LEU A 27 4.09 4.94 7.55
CA LEU A 27 4.24 4.13 6.34
C LEU A 27 4.96 4.90 5.22
N THR A 28 5.99 4.29 4.66
CA THR A 28 6.76 4.83 3.52
C THR A 28 6.12 4.45 2.19
N TRP A 29 6.50 5.14 1.10
CA TRP A 29 6.05 4.85 -0.27
C TRP A 29 6.19 3.37 -0.67
N SER A 30 7.23 2.70 -0.17
CA SER A 30 7.45 1.28 -0.41
C SER A 30 6.34 0.39 0.17
N HIS A 31 5.71 0.75 1.29
CA HIS A 31 4.54 -0.01 1.78
C HIS A 31 3.35 0.16 0.83
N TYR A 32 3.13 1.37 0.32
CA TYR A 32 2.03 1.64 -0.60
C TYR A 32 2.22 0.96 -1.95
N THR A 33 3.44 0.82 -2.45
CA THR A 33 3.65 0.05 -3.69
C THR A 33 3.24 -1.41 -3.53
N GLU A 34 3.49 -2.00 -2.35
CA GLU A 34 3.04 -3.37 -2.03
C GLU A 34 1.50 -3.42 -1.90
N LEU A 35 0.91 -2.51 -1.14
CA LEU A 35 -0.54 -2.44 -0.95
C LEU A 35 -1.31 -2.18 -2.27
N LEU A 36 -0.71 -1.45 -3.22
CA LEU A 36 -1.28 -1.18 -4.53
C LEU A 36 -1.26 -2.41 -5.47
N GLU A 37 -0.45 -3.42 -5.19
CA GLU A 37 -0.47 -4.69 -5.92
C GLU A 37 -1.62 -5.61 -5.49
N ILE A 38 -2.23 -5.33 -4.33
CA ILE A 38 -3.42 -6.04 -3.85
C ILE A 38 -4.64 -5.50 -4.61
N ASP A 39 -5.32 -6.36 -5.37
CA ASP A 39 -6.50 -5.99 -6.16
C ASP A 39 -7.75 -5.74 -5.29
N GLU A 40 -7.90 -6.50 -4.19
CA GLU A 40 -9.05 -6.43 -3.28
C GLU A 40 -8.91 -5.27 -2.28
N ASP A 41 -9.80 -4.29 -2.32
CA ASP A 41 -9.75 -3.11 -1.44
C ASP A 41 -9.92 -3.45 0.05
N LEU A 42 -10.64 -4.52 0.36
CA LEU A 42 -10.82 -5.00 1.74
C LEU A 42 -9.52 -5.55 2.33
N GLU A 43 -8.82 -6.38 1.55
CA GLU A 43 -7.54 -6.96 1.92
C GLU A 43 -6.48 -5.87 2.06
N ARG A 44 -6.45 -4.90 1.14
CA ARG A 44 -5.56 -3.74 1.21
C ARG A 44 -5.73 -2.96 2.51
N ASN A 45 -6.96 -2.65 2.89
CA ASN A 45 -7.27 -1.87 4.10
C ASN A 45 -6.95 -2.66 5.38
N PHE A 46 -7.10 -3.99 5.35
CA PHE A 46 -6.68 -4.84 6.45
C PHE A 46 -5.17 -4.74 6.68
N TYR A 47 -4.36 -4.98 5.66
CA TYR A 47 -2.91 -4.91 5.76
C TYR A 47 -2.40 -3.49 6.08
N GLU A 48 -3.03 -2.44 5.56
CA GLU A 48 -2.71 -1.06 5.91
C GLU A 48 -2.85 -0.80 7.42
N LYS A 49 -3.94 -1.27 8.03
CA LYS A 49 -4.17 -1.11 9.47
C LYS A 49 -3.20 -1.93 10.31
N GLU A 50 -2.95 -3.17 9.92
CA GLU A 50 -2.00 -4.04 10.63
C GLU A 50 -0.58 -3.46 10.56
N CYS A 51 -0.14 -2.96 9.40
CA CYS A 51 1.16 -2.30 9.27
C CYS A 51 1.30 -1.07 10.17
N ILE A 52 0.23 -0.30 10.37
CA ILE A 52 0.19 0.87 11.27
C ILE A 52 0.20 0.42 12.73
N SER A 53 -0.62 -0.57 13.10
CA SER A 53 -0.75 -1.08 14.46
C SER A 53 0.55 -1.71 14.96
N GLU A 54 1.10 -2.62 14.16
CA GLU A 54 2.28 -3.43 14.52
C GLU A 54 3.59 -2.84 14.01
N LYS A 55 3.55 -1.69 13.30
CA LYS A 55 4.71 -1.01 12.70
C LYS A 55 5.56 -1.94 11.84
N TRP A 56 4.90 -2.76 11.04
CA TRP A 56 5.59 -3.69 10.14
C TRP A 56 6.48 -2.93 9.17
N SER A 57 7.67 -3.48 8.97
CA SER A 57 8.54 -3.11 7.87
C SER A 57 8.00 -3.63 6.54
N VAL A 58 8.47 -3.04 5.43
CA VAL A 58 8.11 -3.46 4.07
C VAL A 58 8.35 -4.96 3.85
N ARG A 59 9.42 -5.51 4.45
CA ARG A 59 9.74 -6.94 4.36
C ARG A 59 8.73 -7.83 5.07
N GLU A 60 8.26 -7.40 6.23
CA GLU A 60 7.23 -8.13 7.00
C GLU A 60 5.92 -8.09 6.24
N LEU A 61 5.53 -6.93 5.70
CA LEU A 61 4.36 -6.81 4.84
C LEU A 61 4.44 -7.78 3.65
N ILE A 62 5.58 -7.85 2.95
CA ILE A 62 5.80 -8.79 1.83
C ILE A 62 5.76 -10.26 2.29
N ALA A 63 6.19 -10.56 3.51
CA ALA A 63 6.12 -11.92 4.05
C ALA A 63 4.68 -12.34 4.37
N TYR A 64 3.85 -11.39 4.84
CA TYR A 64 2.43 -11.61 5.11
C TYR A 64 1.54 -11.59 3.87
N ILE A 65 2.02 -11.02 2.75
CA ILE A 65 1.38 -11.10 1.44
C ILE A 65 1.98 -12.32 0.70
N PRO A 66 1.37 -13.51 0.79
CA PRO A 66 1.98 -14.76 0.28
C PRO A 66 2.14 -14.79 -1.24
N ASN A 67 1.50 -13.87 -1.97
CA ASN A 67 1.39 -13.90 -3.44
C ASN A 67 2.56 -13.25 -4.18
N LYS A 68 3.53 -12.63 -3.51
CA LYS A 68 4.60 -11.87 -4.19
C LYS A 68 5.79 -12.73 -4.65
N TRP A 69 6.05 -13.87 -4.00
CA TRP A 69 7.25 -14.68 -4.25
C TRP A 69 7.14 -15.63 -5.47
N PHE A 70 5.98 -15.69 -6.12
CA PHE A 70 5.69 -16.67 -7.18
C PHE A 70 5.61 -16.07 -8.61
N TYR A 71 6.24 -14.93 -8.86
CA TYR A 71 6.41 -14.36 -10.22
C TYR A 71 7.85 -14.42 -10.72
#